data_AF-A0A6P1MKI9-F1
#
_entry.id   AF-A0A6P1MKI9-F1
#
_cell.length_a   1.000
_cell.length_b   1.000
_cell.length_c   1.000
_cell.angle_alpha   90.00
_cell.angle_beta   90.00
_cell.angle_gamma   90.00
#
_symmetry.space_group_name_H-M   'P 1'
#
loop_
_entity.id
_entity.type
_entity.pdbx_description
1 polymer ?
#
loop_
_entity_poly.entity_id
_entity_poly.type
_entity_poly.pdbx_seq_one_letter_code
_entity_poly.pdbx_strand_id
1 'polypeptide(L)'
;MTVYAFYTFTILLFSVGSYLTLCKEKTYLKRGLIRPLQHQIQKSGLRDNLIFRLGAWKRERNKRLADKEIYEGISFLRNIISIEKGKQVSTDFIIEQLADREGVLQNIYIRMLSLLRLNRKTEAQKIMADYMETPIGKEFAGLLLRWDEVNPLELTEILLSHQRSIKEIRMTEQRRRDEIISDLLYFPVIINVVLIFINFIYVGYFINQKEILQMLF
;
A
#
# COMPACT_ATOMS: atom_id res chain seq x y z
N MET A 1 -14.26 -14.08 -44.32
CA MET A 1 -15.02 -13.52 -43.18
C MET A 1 -14.39 -13.81 -41.82
N THR A 2 -13.76 -14.96 -41.60
CA THR A 2 -13.13 -15.36 -40.32
C THR A 2 -11.97 -14.45 -39.86
N VAL A 3 -11.17 -13.95 -40.81
CA VAL A 3 -10.03 -13.05 -40.49
C VAL A 3 -10.50 -11.70 -39.93
N TYR A 4 -11.54 -11.09 -40.52
CA TYR A 4 -12.12 -9.83 -40.01
C TYR A 4 -12.77 -10.01 -38.64
N ALA A 5 -13.43 -11.15 -38.39
CA ALA A 5 -13.99 -11.46 -37.09
C ALA A 5 -12.90 -11.56 -36.00
N PHE A 6 -11.74 -12.10 -36.35
CA PHE A 6 -10.59 -12.20 -35.44
C PHE A 6 -10.00 -10.82 -35.11
N TYR A 7 -9.84 -9.95 -36.10
CA TYR A 7 -9.41 -8.56 -35.88
C TYR A 7 -10.41 -7.74 -35.05
N THR A 8 -11.71 -7.89 -35.29
CA THR A 8 -12.72 -7.22 -34.46
C THR A 8 -12.71 -7.73 -33.02
N PHE A 9 -12.43 -9.02 -32.81
CA PHE A 9 -12.36 -9.60 -31.48
C PHE A 9 -11.11 -9.14 -30.71
N THR A 10 -9.96 -9.03 -31.38
CA THR A 10 -8.73 -8.50 -30.75
C THR A 10 -8.84 -7.02 -30.41
N ILE A 11 -9.44 -6.20 -31.29
CA ILE A 11 -9.72 -4.78 -31.02
C ILE A 11 -10.72 -4.63 -29.86
N LEU A 12 -11.74 -5.48 -29.79
CA LEU A 12 -12.74 -5.44 -28.72
C LEU A 12 -12.12 -5.85 -27.36
N LEU A 13 -11.28 -6.89 -27.33
CA LEU A 13 -10.49 -7.27 -26.15
C LEU A 13 -9.53 -6.14 -25.70
N PHE A 14 -8.89 -5.45 -26.63
CA PHE A 14 -8.02 -4.31 -26.34
C PHE A 14 -8.80 -3.12 -25.77
N SER A 15 -9.99 -2.83 -26.32
CA SER A 15 -10.88 -1.77 -25.84
C SER A 15 -11.43 -2.08 -24.44
N VAL A 16 -11.80 -3.35 -24.17
CA VAL A 16 -12.30 -3.80 -22.86
C VAL A 16 -11.18 -3.83 -21.84
N GLY A 17 -9.97 -4.25 -22.21
CA GLY A 17 -8.78 -4.20 -21.36
C GLY A 17 -8.40 -2.77 -20.96
N SER A 18 -8.40 -1.85 -21.94
CA SER A 18 -8.11 -0.42 -21.72
C SER A 18 -9.22 0.28 -20.91
N TYR A 19 -10.48 -0.08 -21.15
CA TYR A 19 -11.62 0.40 -20.37
C TYR A 19 -11.58 -0.13 -18.93
N LEU A 20 -11.19 -1.39 -18.71
CA LEU A 20 -11.04 -1.97 -17.37
C LEU A 20 -9.89 -1.34 -16.59
N THR A 21 -8.75 -1.02 -17.22
CA THR A 21 -7.64 -0.32 -16.54
C THR A 21 -8.03 1.12 -16.17
N LEU A 22 -8.71 1.86 -17.06
CA LEU A 22 -9.24 3.20 -16.79
C LEU A 22 -10.34 3.21 -15.71
N CYS A 23 -11.23 2.21 -15.70
CA CYS A 23 -12.24 2.07 -14.65
C CYS A 23 -11.65 1.68 -13.30
N LYS A 24 -10.55 0.90 -13.27
CA LYS A 24 -9.84 0.52 -12.04
C LYS A 24 -9.22 1.75 -11.35
N GLU A 25 -8.79 2.74 -12.13
CA GLU A 25 -8.27 4.01 -11.65
C GLU A 25 -9.36 4.91 -11.01
N LYS A 26 -10.58 4.94 -11.58
CA LYS A 26 -11.72 5.70 -11.01
C LYS A 26 -12.33 5.08 -9.75
N THR A 27 -12.15 3.79 -9.50
CA THR A 27 -12.70 3.14 -8.28
C THR A 27 -11.93 3.44 -6.98
N TYR A 28 -10.82 4.19 -7.03
CA TYR A 28 -10.06 4.59 -5.84
C TYR A 28 -10.63 5.80 -5.07
N LEU A 29 -11.65 6.48 -5.58
CA LEU A 29 -12.19 7.71 -4.96
C LEU A 29 -13.68 7.70 -4.61
N LYS A 30 -14.42 6.60 -4.84
CA LYS A 30 -15.82 6.49 -4.42
C LYS A 30 -16.14 5.11 -3.88
N ARG A 31 -16.02 4.94 -2.55
CA ARG A 31 -16.68 3.82 -1.86
C ARG A 31 -16.91 4.10 -0.37
N GLY A 32 -17.56 5.23 -0.10
CA GLY A 32 -18.31 5.45 1.13
C GLY A 32 -19.80 5.29 0.86
N LEU A 33 -20.30 4.10 0.48
CA LEU A 33 -21.73 3.77 0.54
C LEU A 33 -22.02 2.29 0.17
N ILE A 34 -21.66 1.31 1.00
CA ILE A 34 -22.32 -0.01 0.94
C ILE A 34 -22.50 -0.60 2.35
N ARG A 35 -23.59 -0.17 2.99
CA ARG A 35 -24.45 -0.96 3.90
C ARG A 35 -25.88 -0.64 3.43
N PRO A 36 -26.83 -1.59 3.26
CA PRO A 36 -26.88 -2.94 3.83
C PRO A 36 -27.20 -4.05 2.81
N LEU A 37 -26.42 -5.13 2.78
CA LEU A 37 -26.86 -6.38 2.12
C LEU A 37 -26.34 -7.59 2.91
N GLN A 38 -26.65 -7.59 4.22
CA GLN A 38 -26.03 -8.48 5.18
C GLN A 38 -26.89 -9.69 5.58
N HIS A 39 -28.08 -9.92 5.01
CA HIS A 39 -28.99 -10.93 5.58
C HIS A 39 -29.42 -12.10 4.68
N GLN A 40 -28.64 -12.53 3.67
CA GLN A 40 -29.04 -13.76 2.95
C GLN A 40 -27.96 -14.57 2.22
N ILE A 41 -26.70 -14.56 2.67
CA ILE A 41 -25.68 -15.42 2.06
C ILE A 41 -24.96 -16.22 3.13
N GLN A 42 -25.64 -17.28 3.58
CA GLN A 42 -25.11 -18.36 4.40
C GLN A 42 -25.06 -19.62 3.54
N LYS A 43 -23.93 -19.87 2.88
CA LYS A 43 -23.38 -21.22 2.61
C LYS A 43 -22.08 -21.13 1.79
N SER A 44 -21.15 -22.02 2.13
CA SER A 44 -19.89 -22.39 1.47
C SER A 44 -18.63 -21.57 1.82
N GLY A 45 -17.57 -22.30 2.19
CA GLY A 45 -16.28 -21.85 2.75
C GLY A 45 -15.42 -20.94 1.87
N LEU A 46 -15.96 -20.34 0.81
CA LEU A 46 -15.34 -19.23 0.10
C LEU A 46 -15.35 -17.94 0.94
N ARG A 47 -16.31 -17.81 1.87
CA ARG A 47 -16.48 -16.63 2.73
C ARG A 47 -15.32 -16.45 3.71
N ASP A 48 -14.80 -17.52 4.30
CA ASP A 48 -13.74 -17.44 5.30
C ASP A 48 -12.44 -16.94 4.68
N ASN A 49 -12.14 -17.39 3.46
CA ASN A 49 -10.97 -16.94 2.71
C ASN A 49 -11.11 -15.48 2.26
N LEU A 50 -12.34 -15.04 1.92
CA LEU A 50 -12.63 -13.66 1.53
C LEU A 50 -12.62 -12.69 2.72
N ILE A 51 -13.16 -13.09 3.87
CA ILE A 51 -13.12 -12.34 5.13
C ILE A 51 -11.67 -12.25 5.64
N PHE A 52 -10.91 -13.34 5.55
CA PHE A 52 -9.49 -13.36 5.89
C PHE A 52 -8.70 -12.40 4.99
N ARG A 53 -8.91 -12.45 3.67
CA ARG A 53 -8.31 -11.50 2.72
C ARG A 53 -8.74 -10.06 3.02
N LEU A 54 -10.02 -9.78 3.22
CA LEU A 54 -10.50 -8.43 3.58
C LEU A 54 -9.87 -7.92 4.88
N GLY A 55 -9.72 -8.80 5.88
CA GLY A 55 -9.04 -8.49 7.13
C GLY A 55 -7.56 -8.17 6.95
N ALA A 56 -6.85 -8.93 6.10
CA ALA A 56 -5.46 -8.67 5.75
C ALA A 56 -5.29 -7.34 5.01
N TRP A 57 -6.17 -7.04 4.05
CA TRP A 57 -6.17 -5.76 3.32
C TRP A 57 -6.47 -4.57 4.23
N LYS A 58 -7.40 -4.73 5.19
CA LYS A 58 -7.69 -3.69 6.20
C LYS A 58 -6.48 -3.45 7.11
N ARG A 59 -5.80 -4.52 7.55
CA ARG A 59 -4.57 -4.42 8.34
C ARG A 59 -3.47 -3.69 7.59
N GLU A 60 -3.20 -4.09 6.35
CA GLU A 60 -2.19 -3.46 5.49
C GLU A 60 -2.49 -1.97 5.25
N ARG A 61 -3.76 -1.61 4.99
CA ARG A 61 -4.16 -0.22 4.87
C ARG A 61 -3.93 0.56 6.17
N ASN A 62 -4.31 -0.01 7.31
CA ASN A 62 -4.13 0.63 8.62
C ASN A 62 -2.64 0.82 8.93
N LYS A 63 -1.77 -0.13 8.58
CA LYS A 63 -0.31 0.00 8.71
C LYS A 63 0.20 1.22 7.95
N ARG A 64 -0.20 1.38 6.68
CA ARG A 64 0.19 2.55 5.86
C ARG A 64 -0.31 3.88 6.42
N LEU A 65 -1.54 3.88 6.97
CA LEU A 65 -2.09 5.08 7.59
C LEU A 65 -1.35 5.42 8.89
N ALA A 66 -1.01 4.42 9.70
CA ALA A 66 -0.21 4.59 10.91
C ALA A 66 1.22 5.10 10.58
N ASP A 67 1.87 4.56 9.56
CA ASP A 67 3.18 5.04 9.10
C ASP A 67 3.12 6.49 8.59
N LYS A 68 1.99 6.90 8.00
CA LYS A 68 1.75 8.30 7.61
C LYS A 68 1.60 9.19 8.85
N GLU A 69 0.79 8.77 9.81
CA GLU A 69 0.56 9.51 11.05
C GLU A 69 1.85 9.63 11.89
N ILE A 70 2.71 8.61 11.92
CA ILE A 70 4.03 8.68 12.57
C ILE A 70 4.94 9.66 11.86
N TYR A 71 4.95 9.67 10.52
CA TYR A 71 5.73 10.65 9.76
C TYR A 71 5.29 12.10 10.09
N GLU A 72 3.98 12.33 10.19
CA GLU A 72 3.41 13.62 10.58
C GLU A 72 3.73 13.95 12.05
N GLY A 73 3.69 12.96 12.94
CA GLY A 73 4.11 13.06 14.33
C GLY A 73 5.57 13.45 14.47
N ILE A 74 6.49 12.75 13.79
CA ILE A 74 7.92 13.08 13.72
C ILE A 74 8.14 14.52 13.26
N SER A 75 7.40 14.95 12.22
CA SER A 75 7.49 16.32 11.70
C SER A 75 7.04 17.35 12.75
N PHE A 76 5.96 17.05 13.47
CA PHE A 76 5.50 17.88 14.58
C PHE A 76 6.50 17.94 15.74
N LEU A 77 7.06 16.80 16.15
CA LEU A 77 8.05 16.71 17.21
C LEU A 77 9.29 17.55 16.89
N ARG A 78 9.78 17.48 15.65
CA ARG A 78 10.90 18.29 15.18
C ARG A 78 10.59 19.79 15.20
N ASN A 79 9.35 20.16 14.92
CA ASN A 79 8.89 21.55 15.04
C ASN A 79 8.85 22.00 16.50
N ILE A 80 8.38 21.16 17.43
CA ILE A 80 8.43 21.44 18.88
C ILE A 80 9.86 21.73 19.33
N ILE A 81 10.80 20.83 19.01
CA ILE A 81 12.22 21.00 19.38
C ILE A 81 12.76 22.36 18.88
N SER A 82 12.39 22.74 17.65
CA SER A 82 12.83 23.98 17.03
C SER A 82 12.23 25.23 17.70
N ILE A 83 10.96 25.18 18.11
CA ILE A 83 10.23 26.30 18.74
C ILE A 83 10.66 26.50 20.19
N GLU A 84 10.80 25.42 20.95
CA GLU A 84 11.14 25.41 22.38
C GLU A 84 12.61 25.82 22.65
N LYS A 85 13.41 26.09 21.61
CA LYS A 85 14.84 26.43 21.68
C LYS A 85 15.65 25.47 22.56
N GLY A 86 15.30 24.18 22.54
CA GLY A 86 15.96 23.16 23.34
C GLY A 86 15.49 23.04 24.80
N LYS A 87 14.37 23.67 25.19
CA LYS A 87 13.71 23.29 26.45
C LYS A 87 13.19 21.86 26.37
N GLN A 88 13.41 21.10 27.45
CA GLN A 88 12.89 19.74 27.58
C GLN A 88 11.38 19.80 27.79
N VAL A 89 10.66 19.30 26.80
CA VAL A 89 9.22 19.06 26.87
C VAL A 89 9.00 17.66 27.47
N SER A 90 8.02 17.51 28.36
CA SER A 90 7.76 16.22 28.99
C SER A 90 7.14 15.21 28.03
N THR A 91 7.45 13.93 28.25
CA THR A 91 6.85 12.80 27.53
C THR A 91 5.31 12.80 27.61
N ASP A 92 4.74 13.13 28.77
CA ASP A 92 3.28 13.21 28.97
C ASP A 92 2.64 14.26 28.04
N PHE A 93 3.22 15.46 27.98
CA PHE A 93 2.71 16.54 27.12
C PHE A 93 2.80 16.16 25.64
N ILE A 94 3.90 15.56 25.21
CA ILE A 94 4.05 15.13 23.81
C ILE A 94 2.98 14.11 23.42
N ILE A 95 2.74 13.11 24.27
CA ILE A 95 1.78 12.05 23.97
C ILE A 95 0.35 12.59 24.04
N GLU A 96 0.07 13.53 24.93
CA GLU A 96 -1.20 14.28 24.97
C GLU A 96 -1.45 15.03 23.65
N GLN A 97 -0.47 15.79 23.16
CA GLN A 97 -0.57 16.50 21.88
C GLN A 97 -0.74 15.57 20.67
N LEU A 98 -0.18 14.35 20.74
CA LEU A 98 -0.39 13.32 19.71
C LEU A 98 -1.78 12.67 19.83
N ALA A 99 -2.30 12.50 21.05
CA ALA A 99 -3.63 11.94 21.33
C ALA A 99 -4.78 12.89 20.95
N ASP A 100 -4.54 14.19 20.95
CA ASP A 100 -5.52 15.19 20.52
C ASP A 100 -5.76 15.19 18.99
N ARG A 101 -4.87 14.56 18.22
CA ARG A 101 -5.01 14.46 16.77
C ARG A 101 -5.91 13.30 16.38
N GLU A 102 -6.84 13.55 15.46
CA GLU A 102 -7.66 12.50 14.87
C GLU A 102 -6.79 11.61 13.96
N GLY A 103 -6.79 10.32 14.24
CA GLY A 103 -5.89 9.38 13.56
C GLY A 103 -6.16 7.93 13.88
N VAL A 104 -5.45 7.04 13.18
CA VAL A 104 -5.49 5.60 13.40
C VAL A 104 -4.77 5.24 14.71
N LEU A 105 -3.79 6.04 15.12
CA LEU A 105 -3.02 5.86 16.35
C LEU A 105 -3.59 6.64 17.55
N GLN A 106 -4.60 7.48 17.37
CA GLN A 106 -5.24 8.25 18.45
C GLN A 106 -5.57 7.39 19.69
N ASN A 107 -6.30 6.30 19.49
CA ASN A 107 -6.67 5.37 20.55
C ASN A 107 -5.47 4.71 21.23
N ILE A 108 -4.36 4.56 20.50
CA ILE A 108 -3.11 4.02 21.03
C ILE A 108 -2.42 5.05 21.89
N TYR A 109 -2.33 6.31 21.45
CA TYR A 109 -1.77 7.40 22.24
C TYR A 109 -2.56 7.64 23.54
N ILE A 110 -3.90 7.64 23.49
CA ILE A 110 -4.75 7.76 24.69
C ILE A 110 -4.45 6.64 25.70
N ARG A 111 -4.32 5.40 25.22
CA ARG A 111 -3.98 4.25 26.08
C ARG A 111 -2.58 4.35 26.65
N MET A 112 -1.61 4.78 25.84
CA MET A 112 -0.24 5.03 26.30
C MET A 112 -0.20 6.11 27.36
N LEU A 113 -0.90 7.22 27.16
CA LEU A 113 -1.02 8.33 28.11
C LEU A 113 -1.59 7.85 29.45
N SER A 114 -2.67 7.07 29.41
CA SER A 114 -3.26 6.46 30.61
C SER A 114 -2.26 5.58 31.35
N LEU A 115 -1.51 4.73 30.65
CA LEU A 115 -0.51 3.85 31.26
C LEU A 115 0.68 4.62 31.83
N LEU A 116 1.12 5.68 31.15
CA LEU A 116 2.19 6.55 31.62
C LEU A 116 1.81 7.27 32.91
N ARG A 117 0.59 7.80 33.00
CA ARG A 117 0.06 8.44 34.21
C ARG A 117 -0.10 7.44 35.38
N LEU A 118 -0.22 6.15 35.10
CA LEU A 118 -0.19 5.06 36.09
C LEU A 118 1.23 4.52 36.37
N ASN A 119 2.27 5.17 35.83
CA ASN A 119 3.67 4.78 35.94
C ASN A 119 3.99 3.37 35.38
N ARG A 120 3.23 2.91 34.37
CA ARG A 120 3.39 1.62 33.71
C ARG A 120 4.08 1.76 32.35
N LYS A 121 5.31 2.30 32.35
CA LYS A 121 6.08 2.58 31.11
C LYS A 121 6.28 1.35 30.22
N THR A 122 6.51 0.17 30.79
CA THR A 122 6.75 -1.09 30.06
C THR A 122 5.49 -1.58 29.32
N GLU A 123 4.31 -1.45 29.95
CA GLU A 123 3.03 -1.79 29.32
C GLU A 123 2.71 -0.81 28.17
N ALA A 124 3.02 0.49 28.36
CA ALA A 124 2.82 1.49 27.32
C ALA A 124 3.63 1.19 26.05
N GLN A 125 4.89 0.77 26.21
CA GLN A 125 5.74 0.36 25.10
C GLN A 125 5.15 -0.84 24.35
N LYS A 126 4.63 -1.81 25.10
CA LYS A 126 4.08 -3.05 24.55
C LYS A 126 2.81 -2.78 23.73
N ILE A 127 1.93 -1.89 24.17
CA ILE A 127 0.69 -1.57 23.43
C ILE A 127 0.97 -1.08 22.01
N MET A 128 1.94 -0.19 21.83
CA MET A 128 2.24 0.33 20.50
C MET A 128 3.02 -0.67 19.64
N ALA A 129 3.91 -1.46 20.26
CA ALA A 129 4.62 -2.54 19.59
C ALA A 129 3.67 -3.64 19.06
N ASP A 130 2.65 -3.99 19.84
CA ASP A 130 1.62 -4.97 19.50
C ASP A 130 0.67 -4.44 18.41
N TYR A 131 0.38 -3.14 18.40
CA TYR A 131 -0.52 -2.53 17.40
C TYR A 131 0.11 -2.43 16.01
N MET A 132 1.37 -1.98 15.95
CA MET A 132 2.02 -1.61 14.70
C MET A 132 2.58 -2.83 13.95
N GLU A 133 3.12 -3.82 14.67
CA GLU A 133 3.90 -4.94 14.10
C GLU A 133 5.02 -4.50 13.12
N THR A 134 5.36 -3.20 13.04
CA THR A 134 6.44 -2.68 12.17
C THR A 134 7.65 -2.27 13.02
N PRO A 135 8.88 -2.40 12.48
CA PRO A 135 10.09 -1.95 13.17
C PRO A 135 10.02 -0.45 13.52
N ILE A 136 9.55 0.36 12.57
CA ILE A 136 9.44 1.82 12.69
C ILE A 136 8.54 2.21 13.86
N GLY A 137 7.42 1.50 14.05
CA GLY A 137 6.51 1.77 15.18
C GLY A 137 7.08 1.44 16.53
N LYS A 138 7.85 0.35 16.62
CA LYS A 138 8.51 -0.05 17.86
C LYS A 138 9.59 0.96 18.26
N GLU A 139 10.37 1.41 17.29
CA GLU A 139 11.40 2.43 17.48
C GLU A 139 10.78 3.78 17.87
N PHE A 140 9.74 4.22 17.16
CA PHE A 140 9.04 5.46 17.47
C PHE A 140 8.40 5.45 18.85
N ALA A 141 7.77 4.34 19.26
CA ALA A 141 7.22 4.20 20.61
C ALA A 141 8.31 4.26 21.69
N GLY A 142 9.47 3.63 21.44
CA GLY A 142 10.63 3.73 22.32
C GLY A 142 11.15 5.17 22.44
N LEU A 143 11.17 5.91 21.34
CA LEU A 143 11.56 7.31 21.29
C LEU A 143 10.62 8.19 22.14
N LEU A 144 9.31 8.02 21.98
CA LEU A 144 8.31 8.77 22.73
C LEU A 144 8.46 8.56 24.24
N LEU A 145 8.69 7.32 24.68
CA LEU A 145 8.79 7.00 26.11
C LEU A 145 10.07 7.50 26.78
N ARG A 146 11.11 7.78 25.99
CA ARG A 146 12.41 8.31 26.43
C ARG A 146 12.58 9.78 26.03
N TRP A 147 11.49 10.44 25.61
CA TRP A 147 11.55 11.78 25.04
C TRP A 147 12.16 12.81 25.99
N ASP A 148 11.79 12.73 27.27
CA ASP A 148 12.31 13.55 28.36
C ASP A 148 13.75 13.18 28.79
N GLU A 149 14.21 11.97 28.47
CA GLU A 149 15.52 11.43 28.85
C GLU A 149 16.61 11.75 27.80
N VAL A 150 16.23 12.10 26.56
CA VAL A 150 17.14 12.29 25.42
C VAL A 150 17.44 13.77 25.17
N ASN A 151 18.69 14.08 24.78
CA ASN A 151 19.07 15.45 24.43
C ASN A 151 18.32 15.92 23.16
N PRO A 152 17.75 17.15 23.14
CA PRO A 152 17.03 17.68 21.98
C PRO A 152 17.81 17.64 20.64
N LEU A 153 19.14 17.76 20.67
CA LEU A 153 20.00 17.65 19.48
C LEU A 153 20.04 16.22 18.94
N GLU A 154 20.30 15.23 19.81
CA GLU A 154 20.29 13.81 19.46
C GLU A 154 18.91 13.37 18.97
N LEU A 155 17.86 13.88 19.62
CA LEU A 155 16.46 13.61 19.27
C LEU A 155 16.16 14.08 17.84
N THR A 156 16.68 15.24 17.44
CA THR A 156 16.52 15.76 16.08
C THR A 156 17.20 14.86 15.05
N GLU A 157 18.41 14.36 15.33
CA GLU A 157 19.13 13.45 14.44
C GLU A 157 18.40 12.10 14.30
N ILE A 158 17.93 11.53 15.41
CA ILE A 158 17.15 10.28 15.42
C ILE A 158 15.85 10.46 14.61
N LEU A 159 15.11 11.54 14.84
CA LEU A 159 13.89 11.86 14.09
C LEU A 159 14.16 12.03 12.59
N LEU A 160 15.25 12.71 12.22
CA LEU A 160 15.66 12.87 10.82
C LEU A 160 16.01 11.53 10.16
N SER A 161 16.72 10.66 10.88
CA SER A 161 17.04 9.31 10.42
C SER A 161 15.78 8.49 10.15
N HIS A 162 14.82 8.47 11.09
CA HIS A 162 13.54 7.81 10.89
C HIS A 162 12.75 8.39 9.70
N GLN A 163 12.74 9.72 9.56
CA GLN A 163 12.06 10.39 8.46
C GLN A 163 12.65 9.99 7.09
N ARG A 164 13.99 9.85 7.00
CA ARG A 164 14.68 9.37 5.80
C ARG A 164 14.34 7.92 5.50
N SER A 165 14.40 7.03 6.49
CA SER A 165 14.05 5.61 6.33
C SER A 165 12.60 5.43 5.82
N ILE A 166 11.63 6.13 6.42
CA ILE A 166 10.23 6.11 5.94
C ILE A 166 10.13 6.59 4.49
N LYS A 167 10.87 7.65 4.14
CA LYS A 167 10.88 8.20 2.77
C LYS A 167 11.47 7.21 1.77
N GLU A 168 12.58 6.55 2.10
CA GLU A 168 13.24 5.55 1.24
C GLU A 168 12.34 4.34 0.97
N ILE A 169 11.65 3.84 2.00
CA ILE A 169 10.67 2.75 1.84
C ILE A 169 9.56 3.17 0.88
N ARG A 170 8.99 4.38 1.05
CA ARG A 170 7.94 4.88 0.15
C ARG A 170 8.43 5.07 -1.27
N MET A 171 9.64 5.61 -1.47
CA MET A 171 10.24 5.77 -2.79
C MET A 171 10.46 4.42 -3.47
N THR A 172 10.91 3.40 -2.72
CA THR A 172 11.11 2.04 -3.24
C THR A 172 9.79 1.40 -3.66
N GLU A 173 8.74 1.54 -2.85
CA GLU A 173 7.41 1.06 -3.23
C GLU A 173 6.84 1.77 -4.45
N GLN A 174 7.01 3.09 -4.53
CA GLN A 174 6.54 3.88 -5.66
C GLN A 174 7.28 3.45 -6.93
N ARG A 175 8.61 3.37 -6.88
CA ARG A 175 9.42 2.91 -8.00
C ARG A 175 9.02 1.52 -8.48
N ARG A 176 8.76 0.59 -7.57
CA ARG A 176 8.26 -0.75 -7.91
C ARG A 176 6.90 -0.71 -8.59
N ARG A 177 5.99 0.18 -8.16
CA ARG A 177 4.69 0.38 -8.82
C ARG A 177 4.87 0.96 -10.22
N ASP A 178 5.75 1.93 -10.37
CA ASP A 178 6.04 2.57 -11.66
C ASP A 178 6.69 1.58 -12.64
N GLU A 179 7.58 0.72 -12.17
CA GLU A 179 8.16 -0.40 -12.95
C GLU A 179 7.07 -1.35 -13.45
N ILE A 180 6.15 -1.79 -12.59
CA ILE A 180 5.04 -2.68 -12.98
C ILE A 180 4.11 -1.99 -14.00
N ILE A 181 3.82 -0.69 -13.82
CA ILE A 181 2.98 0.08 -14.75
C ILE A 181 3.69 0.20 -16.11
N SER A 182 4.99 0.49 -16.11
CA SER A 182 5.81 0.55 -17.31
C SER A 182 5.79 -0.79 -18.06
N ASP A 183 6.07 -1.89 -17.37
CA ASP A 183 6.06 -3.24 -17.96
C ASP A 183 4.68 -3.61 -18.52
N LEU A 184 3.61 -3.25 -17.81
CA LEU A 184 2.24 -3.45 -18.27
C LEU A 184 1.94 -2.66 -19.56
N LEU A 185 2.57 -1.51 -19.76
CA LEU A 185 2.42 -0.70 -20.97
C LEU A 185 3.14 -1.32 -22.18
N TYR A 186 4.24 -2.05 -21.97
CA TYR A 186 4.95 -2.79 -23.03
C TYR A 186 4.24 -4.09 -23.44
N PHE A 187 3.53 -4.73 -22.51
CA PHE A 187 2.90 -6.04 -22.72
C PHE A 187 1.97 -6.12 -23.96
N PRO A 188 1.10 -5.14 -24.25
CA PRO A 188 0.25 -5.16 -25.44
C PRO A 188 1.03 -5.05 -26.75
N VAL A 189 2.16 -4.33 -26.76
CA VAL A 189 3.03 -4.21 -27.93
C VAL A 189 3.66 -5.56 -28.25
N ILE A 190 4.17 -6.26 -27.22
CA ILE A 190 4.76 -7.59 -27.36
C ILE A 190 3.74 -8.60 -27.89
N ILE A 191 2.50 -8.58 -27.38
CA ILE A 191 1.42 -9.46 -27.86
C ILE A 191 1.16 -9.25 -29.35
N ASN A 192 1.14 -7.99 -29.82
CA ASN A 192 0.92 -7.70 -31.24
C ASN A 192 2.04 -8.29 -32.12
N VAL A 193 3.30 -8.15 -31.71
CA VAL A 193 4.44 -8.73 -32.44
C VAL A 193 4.35 -10.25 -32.47
N VAL A 194 4.01 -10.89 -31.35
CA VAL A 194 3.80 -12.35 -31.28
C VAL A 194 2.66 -12.80 -32.20
N LEU A 195 1.55 -12.05 -32.27
CA LEU A 195 0.44 -12.36 -33.17
C LEU A 195 0.83 -12.26 -34.65
N ILE A 196 1.66 -11.29 -35.02
CA ILE A 196 2.22 -11.18 -36.38
C ILE A 196 3.08 -12.41 -36.70
N PHE A 197 3.93 -12.85 -35.78
CA PHE A 197 4.74 -14.07 -35.98
C PHE A 197 3.88 -15.32 -36.13
N ILE A 198 2.84 -15.49 -35.31
CA ILE A 198 1.90 -16.62 -35.44
C ILE A 198 1.22 -16.59 -36.82
N ASN A 199 0.82 -15.41 -37.30
CA ASN A 199 0.22 -15.26 -38.62
C ASN A 199 1.21 -15.68 -39.74
N PHE A 200 2.47 -15.26 -39.63
CA PHE A 200 3.51 -15.63 -40.60
C PHE A 200 3.77 -17.14 -40.61
N ILE A 201 3.87 -17.77 -39.44
CA ILE A 201 4.01 -19.23 -39.31
C ILE A 201 2.83 -19.95 -39.94
N TYR A 202 1.60 -19.47 -39.71
CA TYR A 202 0.40 -20.07 -40.28
C TYR A 202 0.39 -20.00 -41.81
N VAL A 203 0.75 -18.86 -42.39
CA VAL A 203 0.84 -18.70 -43.86
C VAL A 203 1.93 -19.60 -44.43
N GLY A 204 3.12 -19.63 -43.82
CA GLY A 204 4.22 -20.50 -44.27
C GLY A 204 3.85 -21.99 -44.20
N TYR A 205 3.20 -22.41 -43.10
CA TYR A 205 2.71 -23.78 -42.95
C TYR A 205 1.66 -24.14 -44.01
N PHE A 206 0.73 -23.23 -44.29
CA PHE A 206 -0.29 -23.43 -45.32
C PHE A 206 0.30 -23.55 -46.73
N ILE A 207 1.32 -22.74 -47.05
CA ILE A 207 2.03 -22.84 -48.35
C ILE A 207 2.69 -24.22 -48.48
N ASN A 208 3.43 -24.67 -47.45
CA ASN A 208 4.05 -26.00 -47.47
C ASN A 208 3.02 -27.13 -47.61
N GLN A 209 1.88 -27.04 -46.94
CA GLN A 209 0.80 -28.03 -47.10
C GLN A 209 0.26 -28.06 -48.53
N LYS A 210 0.11 -26.88 -49.17
CA LYS A 210 -0.37 -26.79 -50.55
C LYS A 210 0.63 -27.40 -51.54
N GLU A 211 1.92 -27.15 -51.38
CA GLU A 211 2.96 -27.75 -52.22
C GLU A 211 2.98 -29.29 -52.10
N ILE A 212 2.87 -29.82 -50.88
CA ILE A 212 2.80 -31.27 -50.66
C ILE A 212 1.55 -31.86 -51.31
N LEU A 213 0.39 -31.21 -51.17
CA LEU A 213 -0.84 -31.67 -51.81
C LEU A 213 -0.75 -31.65 -53.34
N GLN A 214 -0.09 -30.65 -53.94
CA GLN A 214 0.14 -30.56 -55.38
C GLN A 214 1.16 -31.59 -55.91
N MET A 215 2.05 -32.10 -55.06
CA MET A 215 2.96 -33.19 -55.45
C MET A 215 2.31 -34.57 -55.34
N LEU A 216 1.23 -34.71 -54.55
CA LEU A 216 0.60 -35.99 -54.20
C LEU A 216 -0.68 -36.26 -55.03
N PHE A 217 -1.33 -35.20 -55.54
CA PHE A 217 -2.48 -35.23 -56.46
C PHE A 217 -2.16 -34.49 -57.76
#